data_AF-A0A5D2CJT6-F1
#
_entry.id   AF-A0A5D2CJT6-F1
#
_cell.length_a   1.000
_cell.length_b   1.000
_cell.length_c   1.000
_cell.angle_alpha   90.00
_cell.angle_beta   90.00
_cell.angle_gamma   90.00
#
_symmetry.space_group_name_H-M   'P 1'
#
loop_
_entity.id
_entity.type
_entity.pdbx_description
1 polymer ?
#
loop_
_entity_poly.entity_id
_entity_poly.type
_entity_poly.pdbx_seq_one_letter_code
_entity_poly.pdbx_strand_id
1 'polypeptide(L)'
;MYVHGILNIFGWGLLLPIGAIVGRNFSKFPLKCDDWYQLHTLCQTSGYIVGAVGWGTGIWLGNSSRQYTLKAHRILGIIVFTLATLQMLAMWLQAKKEDECGKWWEICYNVLGYVVIVLSIANIFEGIGNIRSHAAEYWRWVYMAMLIVLALIAVALEIYRWIKSKNQQMPFDDNDIDASQQI
;
A
#
# COMPACT_ATOMS: atom_id res chain seq x y z
N MET A 1 3.55 23.41 8.10
CA MET A 1 3.04 22.26 8.88
C MET A 1 1.93 21.52 8.14
N TYR A 2 0.85 22.19 7.72
CA TYR A 2 -0.28 21.55 7.01
C TYR A 2 0.10 20.89 5.68
N VAL A 3 0.90 21.56 4.84
CA VAL A 3 1.33 21.01 3.53
C VAL A 3 2.09 19.68 3.69
N HIS A 4 3.01 19.61 4.66
CA HIS A 4 3.76 18.38 4.98
C HIS A 4 2.83 17.23 5.40
N GLY A 5 1.89 17.48 6.32
CA GLY A 5 0.94 16.48 6.80
C GLY A 5 0.03 15.97 5.68
N ILE A 6 -0.52 16.87 4.87
CA ILE A 6 -1.37 16.52 3.72
C ILE A 6 -0.59 15.68 2.72
N LEU A 7 0.61 16.10 2.31
CA LEU A 7 1.44 15.35 1.37
C LEU A 7 1.76 13.93 1.88
N ASN A 8 2.05 13.78 3.17
CA ASN A 8 2.33 12.45 3.74
C ASN A 8 1.09 11.56 3.85
N ILE A 9 -0.07 12.13 4.18
CA ILE A 9 -1.35 11.38 4.19
C ILE A 9 -1.67 10.87 2.79
N PHE A 10 -1.55 11.72 1.75
CA PHE A 10 -1.85 11.33 0.38
C PHE A 10 -0.78 10.39 -0.22
N GLY A 11 0.51 10.70 -0.03
CA GLY A 11 1.62 9.90 -0.55
C GLY A 11 1.74 8.56 0.16
N TRP A 12 2.18 8.58 1.43
CA TRP A 12 2.46 7.39 2.22
C TRP A 12 1.18 6.68 2.71
N GLY A 13 0.14 7.45 3.03
CA GLY A 13 -1.07 6.93 3.69
C GLY A 13 -2.21 6.51 2.77
N LEU A 14 -2.21 6.89 1.48
CA LEU A 14 -3.30 6.61 0.55
C LEU A 14 -2.81 5.96 -0.75
N LEU A 15 -1.88 6.59 -1.45
CA LEU A 15 -1.39 6.10 -2.74
C LEU A 15 -0.64 4.77 -2.60
N LEU A 16 0.25 4.60 -1.61
CA LEU A 16 0.94 3.32 -1.41
C LEU A 16 -0.02 2.15 -1.09
N PRO A 17 -0.99 2.27 -0.15
CA PRO A 17 -2.00 1.24 0.06
C PRO A 17 -2.82 0.92 -1.19
N ILE A 18 -3.25 1.94 -1.95
CA ILE A 18 -3.99 1.73 -3.20
C ILE A 18 -3.14 0.94 -4.20
N GLY A 19 -1.87 1.30 -4.38
CA GLY A 19 -0.94 0.57 -5.23
C GLY A 19 -0.83 -0.90 -4.84
N ALA A 20 -0.72 -1.20 -3.54
CA ALA A 20 -0.69 -2.58 -3.03
C ALA A 20 -2.01 -3.34 -3.28
N ILE A 21 -3.16 -2.70 -3.10
CA ILE A 21 -4.49 -3.27 -3.40
C ILE A 21 -4.60 -3.59 -4.89
N VAL A 22 -4.17 -2.67 -5.77
CA VAL A 22 -4.18 -2.89 -7.23
C VAL A 22 -3.29 -4.07 -7.61
N GLY A 23 -2.05 -4.08 -7.11
CA GLY A 23 -1.09 -5.16 -7.38
C GLY A 23 -1.60 -6.52 -6.91
N ARG A 24 -2.27 -6.59 -5.75
CA ARG A 24 -2.76 -7.87 -5.22
C ARG A 24 -4.03 -8.39 -5.90
N ASN A 25 -4.96 -7.50 -6.21
CA ASN A 25 -6.28 -7.89 -6.71
C ASN A 25 -6.33 -8.05 -8.23
N PHE A 26 -5.55 -7.26 -8.98
CA PHE A 26 -5.57 -7.28 -10.44
C PHE A 26 -4.42 -8.07 -11.08
N SER A 27 -3.38 -8.43 -10.32
CA SER A 27 -2.30 -9.31 -10.80
C SER A 27 -2.73 -10.78 -10.90
N LYS A 28 -3.69 -11.21 -10.08
CA LYS A 28 -4.13 -12.61 -10.00
C LYS A 28 -5.56 -12.76 -10.51
N PHE A 29 -5.82 -13.91 -11.10
CA PHE A 29 -7.16 -14.32 -11.53
C PHE A 29 -8.15 -14.18 -10.35
N PRO A 30 -9.38 -13.65 -10.54
CA PRO A 30 -10.16 -13.50 -11.78
C PRO A 30 -10.38 -12.06 -12.27
N LEU A 31 -9.63 -11.08 -11.74
CA LEU A 31 -9.63 -9.66 -12.16
C LEU A 31 -8.37 -9.31 -12.96
N LYS A 32 -7.86 -10.26 -13.75
CA LYS A 32 -6.65 -10.08 -14.55
C LYS A 32 -6.90 -8.96 -15.56
N CYS A 33 -6.39 -7.77 -15.29
CA CYS A 33 -6.40 -6.63 -16.21
C CYS A 33 -5.01 -6.51 -16.81
N ASP A 34 -4.85 -6.50 -18.12
CA ASP A 34 -3.51 -6.44 -18.74
C ASP A 34 -2.70 -5.19 -18.29
N ASP A 35 -3.39 -4.10 -17.91
CA ASP A 35 -2.77 -2.86 -17.43
C ASP A 35 -2.48 -2.82 -15.92
N TRP A 36 -2.69 -3.93 -15.17
CA TRP A 36 -2.53 -3.95 -13.71
C TRP A 36 -1.13 -3.52 -13.25
N TYR A 37 -0.11 -3.94 -14.00
CA TYR A 37 1.29 -3.66 -13.69
C TYR A 37 1.63 -2.19 -13.89
N GLN A 38 1.08 -1.57 -14.94
CA GLN A 38 1.21 -0.15 -15.21
C GLN A 38 0.48 0.68 -14.14
N LEU A 39 -0.75 0.32 -13.78
CA LEU A 39 -1.52 1.03 -12.75
C LEU A 39 -0.86 0.91 -11.37
N HIS A 40 -0.36 -0.28 -11.01
CA HIS A 40 0.41 -0.50 -9.79
C HIS A 40 1.67 0.39 -9.77
N THR A 41 2.44 0.38 -10.86
CA THR A 41 3.69 1.16 -10.98
C THR A 41 3.43 2.65 -10.92
N LEU A 42 2.38 3.15 -11.59
CA LEU A 42 1.99 4.56 -11.54
C LEU A 42 1.58 4.98 -10.12
N CYS A 43 0.80 4.15 -9.43
CA CYS A 43 0.35 4.45 -8.07
C CYS A 43 1.51 4.45 -7.07
N GLN A 44 2.41 3.47 -7.15
CA GLN A 44 3.61 3.41 -6.31
C GLN A 44 4.58 4.56 -6.60
N THR A 45 4.83 4.87 -7.86
CA THR A 45 5.76 5.94 -8.24
C THR A 45 5.21 7.32 -7.85
N SER A 46 3.92 7.58 -8.10
CA SER A 46 3.29 8.84 -7.68
C SER A 46 3.22 8.97 -6.16
N GLY A 47 2.83 7.91 -5.44
CA GLY A 47 2.84 7.88 -3.98
C GLY A 47 4.22 8.14 -3.40
N TYR A 48 5.26 7.53 -3.97
CA TYR A 48 6.65 7.74 -3.58
C TYR A 48 7.12 9.18 -3.84
N ILE A 49 6.84 9.77 -5.00
CA ILE A 49 7.23 11.16 -5.31
C ILE A 49 6.54 12.14 -4.34
N VAL A 50 5.23 12.03 -4.18
CA VAL A 50 4.45 12.89 -3.26
C VAL A 50 4.94 12.72 -1.83
N GLY A 51 5.16 11.47 -1.41
CA GLY A 51 5.70 11.13 -0.09
C GLY A 51 7.11 11.65 0.13
N ALA A 52 7.99 11.59 -0.86
CA ALA A 52 9.36 12.10 -0.79
C ALA A 52 9.39 13.63 -0.64
N VAL A 53 8.54 14.35 -1.37
CA VAL A 53 8.37 15.80 -1.21
C VAL A 53 7.81 16.11 0.18
N GLY A 54 6.82 15.36 0.64
CA GLY A 54 6.30 15.43 2.01
C GLY A 54 7.41 15.24 3.05
N TRP A 55 8.19 14.18 2.95
CA TRP A 55 9.32 13.90 3.85
C TRP A 55 10.38 15.01 3.84
N GLY A 56 10.78 15.50 2.67
CA GLY A 56 11.77 16.57 2.53
C GLY A 56 11.33 17.87 3.18
N THR A 57 10.06 18.27 2.97
CA THR A 57 9.49 19.43 3.68
C THR A 57 9.43 19.22 5.19
N GLY A 58 9.30 17.97 5.66
CA GLY A 58 9.33 17.59 7.06
C GLY A 58 10.70 17.76 7.72
N ILE A 59 11.77 17.38 7.02
CA ILE A 59 13.14 17.61 7.49
C ILE A 59 13.41 19.10 7.63
N TRP A 60 13.02 19.89 6.62
CA TRP A 60 13.18 21.34 6.65
C TRP A 60 12.44 21.96 7.85
N LEU A 61 11.20 21.56 8.09
CA LEU A 61 10.42 22.03 9.24
C LEU A 61 11.00 21.56 10.59
N GLY A 62 11.52 20.34 10.62
CA GLY A 62 12.09 19.74 11.82
C GLY A 62 13.41 20.38 12.26
N ASN A 63 14.21 20.93 11.35
CA ASN A 63 15.46 21.61 11.71
C ASN A 63 15.21 22.85 12.60
N SER A 64 13.99 23.38 12.59
CA SER A 64 13.58 24.59 13.32
C SER A 64 12.96 24.33 14.69
N SER A 65 12.80 23.07 15.14
CA SER A 65 12.13 22.75 16.42
C SER A 65 12.80 21.59 17.19
N ARG A 66 12.87 21.73 18.52
CA ARG A 66 13.72 20.92 19.42
C ARG A 66 12.93 20.05 20.40
N GLN A 67 11.76 19.53 19.99
CA GLN A 67 10.93 18.68 20.86
C GLN A 67 11.25 17.18 20.72
N TYR A 68 11.15 16.43 21.82
CA TYR A 68 11.51 15.01 21.91
C TYR A 68 10.62 14.12 21.05
N THR A 69 9.31 14.35 21.02
CA THR A 69 8.38 13.58 20.20
C THR A 69 8.63 13.78 18.71
N LEU A 70 9.04 14.98 18.31
CA LEU A 70 9.47 15.29 16.94
C LEU A 70 10.69 14.47 16.47
N LYS A 71 11.48 13.90 17.40
CA LYS A 71 12.58 12.97 17.06
C LYS A 71 12.05 11.60 16.66
N ALA A 72 11.03 11.07 17.35
CA ALA A 72 10.43 9.78 17.02
C ALA A 72 9.80 9.82 15.62
N HIS A 73 8.98 10.85 15.35
CA HIS A 73 8.46 11.16 14.00
C HIS A 73 9.53 11.13 12.93
N ARG A 74 10.64 11.84 13.18
CA ARG A 74 11.70 11.98 12.20
C ARG A 74 12.41 10.67 11.92
N ILE A 75 12.71 9.90 12.97
CA ILE A 75 13.37 8.60 12.83
C ILE A 75 12.47 7.64 12.06
N LEU A 76 11.19 7.55 12.42
CA LEU A 76 10.21 6.74 11.70
C LEU A 76 10.08 7.18 10.24
N GLY A 77 9.99 8.48 9.98
CA GLY A 77 9.94 9.04 8.63
C GLY A 77 11.18 8.71 7.80
N ILE A 78 12.39 8.74 8.38
CA ILE A 78 13.61 8.32 7.69
C ILE A 78 13.57 6.82 7.37
N ILE A 79 13.17 5.98 8.33
CA ILE A 79 13.04 4.53 8.12
C ILE A 79 12.04 4.22 7.00
N VAL A 80 10.85 4.85 7.03
CA VAL A 80 9.82 4.70 5.99
C VAL A 80 10.38 5.11 4.63
N PHE A 81 11.04 6.26 4.54
CA PHE A 81 11.64 6.73 3.30
C PHE A 81 12.69 5.74 2.77
N THR A 82 13.60 5.28 3.61
CA THR A 82 14.64 4.31 3.23
C THR A 82 14.07 2.96 2.79
N LEU A 83 13.04 2.44 3.49
CA LEU A 83 12.40 1.18 3.09
C LEU A 83 11.61 1.34 1.79
N ALA A 84 10.94 2.48 1.60
CA ALA A 84 10.24 2.78 0.37
C ALA A 84 11.20 2.98 -0.83
N THR A 85 12.35 3.65 -0.64
CA THR A 85 13.37 3.75 -1.69
C THR A 85 13.86 2.37 -2.08
N LEU A 86 14.14 1.50 -1.09
CA LEU A 86 14.54 0.12 -1.32
C LEU A 86 13.46 -0.67 -2.07
N GLN A 87 12.19 -0.47 -1.73
CA GLN A 87 11.07 -1.09 -2.44
C GLN A 87 10.98 -0.61 -3.91
N MET A 88 11.15 0.69 -4.18
CA MET A 88 11.18 1.21 -5.54
C MET A 88 12.35 0.63 -6.35
N LEU A 89 13.53 0.53 -5.75
CA LEU A 89 14.69 -0.11 -6.38
C LEU A 89 14.46 -1.60 -6.62
N ALA A 90 13.83 -2.30 -5.67
CA ALA A 90 13.53 -3.71 -5.78
C ALA A 90 12.57 -4.01 -6.95
N MET A 91 11.58 -3.14 -7.20
CA MET A 91 10.74 -3.25 -8.41
C MET A 91 11.57 -3.13 -9.70
N TRP A 92 12.41 -2.10 -9.78
CA TRP A 92 13.25 -1.84 -10.95
C TRP A 92 14.25 -2.99 -11.21
N LEU A 93 14.82 -3.55 -10.16
CA LEU A 93 15.73 -4.70 -10.24
C LEU A 93 15.01 -5.98 -10.67
N GLN A 94 13.77 -6.20 -10.21
CA GLN A 94 12.95 -7.35 -10.61
C GLN A 94 12.65 -7.34 -12.10
N ALA A 95 12.30 -6.17 -12.66
CA ALA A 95 12.02 -6.03 -14.09
C ALA A 95 13.22 -6.42 -14.98
N LYS A 96 14.44 -6.50 -14.43
CA LYS A 96 15.68 -6.80 -15.16
C LYS A 96 16.20 -8.24 -14.95
N LYS A 97 15.64 -9.02 -14.02
CA LYS A 97 16.13 -10.36 -13.66
C LYS A 97 15.12 -11.43 -14.06
N GLU A 98 15.48 -12.28 -15.01
CA GLU A 98 14.58 -13.32 -15.56
C GLU A 98 14.67 -14.70 -14.86
N ASP A 99 15.63 -14.95 -13.95
CA ASP A 99 15.94 -16.33 -13.52
C ASP A 99 15.77 -16.68 -12.03
N GLU A 100 15.27 -17.91 -11.82
CA GLU A 100 15.19 -18.88 -10.70
C GLU A 100 14.92 -18.43 -9.25
N CYS A 101 15.31 -17.22 -8.82
CA CYS A 101 15.11 -16.73 -7.45
C CYS A 101 13.79 -15.92 -7.28
N GLY A 102 12.88 -16.01 -8.27
CA GLY A 102 11.70 -15.15 -8.39
C GLY A 102 10.71 -15.24 -7.22
N LYS A 103 10.50 -16.43 -6.64
CA LYS A 103 9.55 -16.62 -5.53
C LYS A 103 9.98 -15.94 -4.23
N TRP A 104 11.23 -16.11 -3.81
CA TRP A 104 11.73 -15.47 -2.60
C TRP A 104 11.79 -13.95 -2.75
N TRP A 105 12.15 -13.48 -3.94
CA TRP A 105 12.10 -12.06 -4.27
C TRP A 105 10.68 -11.48 -4.19
N GLU A 106 9.69 -12.17 -4.76
CA GLU A 106 8.28 -11.75 -4.71
C GLU A 106 7.77 -11.69 -3.26
N ILE A 107 8.11 -12.67 -2.41
CA ILE A 107 7.73 -12.68 -0.99
C ILE A 107 8.39 -11.51 -0.27
N CYS A 108 9.70 -11.34 -0.40
CA CYS A 108 10.44 -10.25 0.25
C CYS A 108 9.90 -8.88 -0.20
N TYR A 109 9.63 -8.70 -1.49
CA TYR A 109 9.06 -7.48 -2.05
C TYR A 109 7.67 -7.17 -1.47
N ASN A 110 6.80 -8.17 -1.41
CA ASN A 110 5.46 -8.01 -0.84
C ASN A 110 5.50 -7.72 0.66
N VAL A 111 6.33 -8.44 1.43
CA VAL A 111 6.51 -8.23 2.87
C VAL A 111 7.05 -6.82 3.15
N LEU A 112 8.06 -6.39 2.39
CA LEU A 112 8.62 -5.04 2.50
C LEU A 112 7.54 -3.98 2.27
N GLY A 113 6.68 -4.15 1.26
CA GLY A 113 5.54 -3.26 1.01
C GLY A 113 4.56 -3.16 2.17
N TYR A 114 4.19 -4.29 2.80
CA TYR A 114 3.32 -4.26 3.97
C TYR A 114 3.97 -3.56 5.17
N VAL A 115 5.26 -3.80 5.40
CA VAL A 115 6.02 -3.13 6.47
C VAL A 115 6.04 -1.61 6.24
N VAL A 116 6.29 -1.16 5.00
CA VAL A 116 6.27 0.27 4.64
C VAL A 116 4.90 0.89 4.91
N ILE A 117 3.80 0.21 4.56
CA ILE A 117 2.44 0.70 4.82
C ILE A 117 2.19 0.84 6.33
N VAL A 118 2.49 -0.19 7.12
CA VAL A 118 2.26 -0.17 8.58
C VAL A 118 3.09 0.93 9.26
N LEU A 119 4.37 1.05 8.91
CA LEU A 119 5.25 2.10 9.44
C LEU A 119 4.79 3.49 9.00
N SER A 120 4.30 3.65 7.77
CA SER A 120 3.74 4.91 7.27
C SER A 120 2.52 5.35 8.08
N ILE A 121 1.59 4.42 8.36
CA ILE A 121 0.42 4.67 9.21
C ILE A 121 0.85 5.10 10.61
N ALA A 122 1.77 4.35 11.23
CA ALA A 122 2.30 4.67 12.55
C ALA A 122 2.97 6.06 12.58
N ASN A 123 3.75 6.39 11.55
CA ASN A 123 4.42 7.68 11.41
C ASN A 123 3.41 8.83 11.27
N ILE A 124 2.30 8.64 10.53
CA ILE A 124 1.24 9.65 10.39
C ILE A 124 0.52 9.87 11.73
N PHE A 125 0.18 8.81 12.47
CA PHE A 125 -0.45 8.94 13.79
C PHE A 125 0.45 9.68 14.78
N GLU A 126 1.73 9.34 14.81
CA GLU A 126 2.71 9.99 15.68
C GLU A 126 2.90 11.47 15.28
N GLY A 127 2.91 11.77 13.96
CA GLY A 127 2.93 13.14 13.44
C GLY A 127 1.69 13.96 13.81
N ILE A 128 0.49 13.37 13.75
CA ILE A 128 -0.76 14.02 14.19
C ILE A 128 -0.74 14.26 15.70
N GLY A 129 -0.29 13.29 16.49
CA GLY A 129 -0.18 13.40 17.95
C GLY A 129 0.76 14.52 18.42
N ASN A 130 1.74 14.89 17.59
CA ASN A 130 2.64 16.01 17.84
C ASN A 130 2.00 17.39 17.63
N ILE A 131 0.84 17.46 16.98
CA ILE A 131 0.07 18.69 16.84
C ILE A 131 -0.71 18.89 18.15
N ARG A 132 -0.25 19.80 19.01
CA ARG A 132 -0.91 20.08 20.30
C ARG A 132 -2.08 21.07 20.14
N SER A 133 -3.11 20.67 19.38
CA SER A 133 -4.31 21.48 19.15
C SER A 133 -5.57 20.62 18.95
N HIS A 134 -6.76 21.19 19.13
CA HIS A 134 -8.05 20.52 18.82
C HIS A 134 -8.13 20.02 17.37
N ALA A 135 -7.33 20.58 16.46
CA ALA A 135 -7.26 20.11 15.08
C ALA A 135 -6.68 18.69 14.97
N ALA A 136 -5.82 18.27 15.90
CA ALA A 136 -5.21 16.94 15.87
C ALA A 136 -6.24 15.80 16.01
N GLU A 137 -7.23 15.98 16.88
CA GLU A 137 -8.31 14.98 17.03
C GLU A 137 -9.15 14.88 15.75
N TYR A 138 -9.49 16.01 15.13
CA TYR A 138 -10.19 16.04 13.85
C TYR A 138 -9.41 15.31 12.76
N TRP A 139 -8.12 15.63 12.58
CA TRP A 139 -7.27 14.96 11.59
C TRP A 139 -7.09 13.47 11.88
N ARG A 140 -7.02 13.07 13.15
CA ARG A 140 -6.96 11.65 13.55
C ARG A 140 -8.22 10.90 13.12
N TRP A 141 -9.40 11.49 13.33
CA TRP A 141 -10.68 10.90 12.91
C TRP A 141 -10.82 10.83 11.40
N VAL A 142 -10.46 11.90 10.68
CA VAL A 142 -10.45 11.91 9.21
C VAL A 142 -9.54 10.81 8.67
N TYR A 143 -8.33 10.68 9.21
CA TYR A 143 -7.40 9.65 8.79
C TYR A 143 -7.89 8.23 9.14
N MET A 144 -8.49 8.04 10.33
CA MET A 144 -9.13 6.77 10.70
C MET A 144 -10.27 6.39 9.75
N ALA A 145 -11.16 7.34 9.42
CA ALA A 145 -12.24 7.11 8.46
C ALA A 145 -11.69 6.70 7.09
N MET A 146 -10.62 7.37 6.62
CA MET A 146 -9.94 7.01 5.37
C MET A 146 -9.39 5.58 5.40
N LEU A 147 -8.75 5.16 6.49
CA LEU A 147 -8.25 3.79 6.66
C LEU A 147 -9.38 2.76 6.67
N ILE A 148 -10.51 3.06 7.31
CA ILE A 148 -11.70 2.19 7.31
C ILE A 148 -12.23 2.02 5.88
N VAL A 149 -12.33 3.09 5.11
CA VAL A 149 -12.77 3.04 3.70
C VAL A 149 -11.81 2.19 2.87
N LEU A 150 -10.50 2.37 3.02
CA LEU A 150 -9.50 1.54 2.32
C LEU A 150 -9.61 0.06 2.71
N ALA A 151 -9.80 -0.23 4.00
CA ALA A 151 -9.98 -1.59 4.48
C ALA A 151 -11.26 -2.23 3.94
N LEU A 152 -12.37 -1.49 3.90
CA LEU A 152 -13.63 -1.96 3.31
C LEU A 152 -13.47 -2.25 1.82
N ILE A 153 -12.79 -1.38 1.07
CA ILE A 153 -12.49 -1.61 -0.36
C ILE A 153 -11.64 -2.87 -0.52
N ALA A 154 -10.59 -3.03 0.27
CA ALA A 154 -9.73 -4.21 0.23
C ALA A 154 -10.49 -5.50 0.53
N VAL A 155 -11.35 -5.50 1.55
CA VAL A 155 -12.19 -6.64 1.92
C VAL A 155 -13.23 -6.94 0.83
N ALA A 156 -13.90 -5.92 0.28
CA ALA A 156 -14.87 -6.09 -0.78
C ALA A 156 -14.24 -6.73 -2.04
N LEU A 157 -13.04 -6.28 -2.42
CA LEU A 157 -12.29 -6.86 -3.54
C LEU A 157 -11.86 -8.32 -3.24
N GLU A 158 -11.45 -8.61 -2.02
CA GLU A 158 -11.09 -9.97 -1.60
C GLU A 158 -12.32 -10.90 -1.63
N ILE A 159 -13.48 -10.46 -1.13
CA ILE A 159 -14.75 -11.21 -1.20
C ILE A 159 -15.15 -11.46 -2.65
N TYR A 160 -15.09 -10.43 -3.51
CA TYR A 160 -15.39 -10.57 -4.94
C TYR A 160 -14.50 -11.63 -5.60
N ARG A 161 -13.19 -11.60 -5.28
CA ARG A 161 -12.23 -12.61 -5.77
C ARG A 161 -12.63 -14.01 -5.36
N TRP A 162 -13.03 -14.21 -4.10
CA TRP A 162 -13.45 -15.52 -3.58
C TRP A 162 -14.72 -16.04 -4.25
N ILE A 163 -15.75 -15.19 -4.41
CA ILE A 163 -17.01 -15.57 -5.06
C ILE A 163 -16.76 -15.99 -6.51
N LYS A 164 -16.02 -15.17 -7.27
CA LYS A 164 -15.74 -15.47 -8.69
C LYS A 164 -14.81 -16.68 -8.85
N SER A 165 -13.85 -16.87 -7.95
CA SER A 165 -13.02 -18.09 -7.92
C SER A 165 -13.83 -19.36 -7.68
N LYS A 166 -14.87 -19.31 -6.83
CA LYS A 166 -15.78 -20.45 -6.59
C LYS A 166 -16.73 -20.70 -7.77
N ASN A 167 -17.29 -19.65 -8.36
CA ASN A 167 -18.22 -19.78 -9.50
C ASN A 167 -17.57 -20.42 -10.74
N GLN A 168 -16.25 -20.34 -10.89
CA GLN A 168 -15.53 -21.00 -11.99
C GLN A 168 -15.09 -22.44 -11.68
N GLN A 169 -15.24 -22.93 -10.45
CA GLN A 169 -15.12 -24.36 -10.15
C GLN A 169 -16.42 -25.13 -10.45
N MET A 170 -17.57 -24.44 -10.48
CA MET A 170 -18.89 -25.03 -10.75
C MET A 170 -19.34 -25.22 -12.22
N PRO A 171 -18.63 -24.85 -13.30
CA PRO A 171 -19.06 -25.16 -14.68
C PRO A 171 -18.54 -26.49 -15.23
N PHE A 172 -17.81 -27.31 -14.44
CA PHE A 172 -17.26 -28.59 -14.90
C PHE A 172 -17.90 -29.83 -14.25
N ASP A 173 -18.79 -29.68 -13.26
CA ASP A 173 -19.34 -30.85 -12.53
C ASP A 173 -20.67 -31.38 -13.10
N ASP A 174 -21.41 -30.60 -13.90
CA ASP A 174 -22.69 -31.07 -14.46
C ASP A 174 -22.53 -31.93 -15.73
N ASN A 175 -21.42 -31.82 -16.47
CA ASN A 175 -21.21 -32.57 -17.71
C ASN A 175 -20.60 -33.98 -17.49
N ASP A 176 -19.93 -34.22 -16.36
CA ASP A 176 -19.36 -35.54 -16.03
C ASP A 176 -20.42 -36.49 -15.42
N ILE A 177 -21.50 -35.94 -14.84
CA ILE A 177 -22.63 -36.72 -14.31
C ILE A 177 -23.51 -37.27 -15.45
N ASP A 178 -23.71 -36.51 -16.53
CA ASP A 178 -24.54 -36.94 -17.66
C ASP A 178 -23.80 -37.97 -18.55
N ALA A 179 -22.47 -37.83 -18.70
CA ALA A 179 -21.63 -38.78 -19.45
C ALA A 179 -21.47 -40.14 -18.73
N SER A 180 -21.55 -40.16 -17.40
CA SER A 180 -21.47 -41.40 -16.60
C SER A 180 -22.81 -42.13 -16.46
N GLN A 181 -23.93 -41.48 -16.79
CA GLN A 181 -25.26 -42.10 -16.85
C GLN A 181 -25.62 -42.67 -18.24
N GLN A 182 -24.78 -42.44 -19.26
CA GLN A 182 -24.97 -42.95 -20.63
C GLN A 182 -24.14 -44.21 -20.96
N ILE A 183 -23.49 -44.84 -19.98
CA ILE A 183 -22.73 -46.10 -20.14
C ILE A 183 -23.43 -47.26 -19.44
#